data_AF-A0A368YHB7-F1
#
_entry.id   AF-A0A368YHB7-F1
#
_cell.length_a   1.000
_cell.length_b   1.000
_cell.length_c   1.000
_cell.angle_alpha   90.00
_cell.angle_beta   90.00
_cell.angle_gamma   90.00
#
_symmetry.space_group_name_H-M   'P 1'
#
loop_
_entity.id
_entity.type
_entity.pdbx_description
1 polymer ?
#
loop_
_entity_poly.entity_id
_entity_poly.type
_entity_poly.pdbx_seq_one_letter_code
_entity_poly.pdbx_strand_id
1 'polypeptide(L)'
;MIVNFAAAMRRRSAFALCREYGVSAAEIVPLLGLTEGQFLRALKRDGLSYSDMQQGNRQLRLAQRIMDLLRKELDTLSSLDQEASGKVRLDALALLARTIERVSDLQERFATTRAQTVGSLSADELRAVLKRIDERIDELADSRARELVQKEL
;
A
#
# COMPACT_ATOMS: atom_id res chain seq x y z
N MET A 1 12.62 -22.02 17.72
CA MET A 1 11.93 -20.73 17.95
C MET A 1 12.02 -19.76 16.76
N ILE A 2 13.10 -19.79 15.96
CA ILE A 2 13.36 -18.87 14.83
C ILE A 2 12.35 -18.99 13.67
N VAL A 3 11.86 -20.20 13.38
CA VAL A 3 10.93 -20.49 12.26
C VAL A 3 9.62 -19.70 12.37
N ASN A 4 9.13 -19.48 13.60
CA ASN A 4 7.85 -18.82 13.84
C ASN A 4 7.91 -17.29 13.60
N PHE A 5 9.07 -16.68 13.86
CA PHE A 5 9.31 -15.25 13.62
C PHE A 5 9.40 -14.93 12.12
N ALA A 6 10.16 -15.72 11.37
CA ALA A 6 10.28 -15.54 9.92
C ALA A 6 8.93 -15.73 9.19
N ALA A 7 8.10 -16.68 9.64
CA ALA A 7 6.76 -16.86 9.11
C ALA A 7 5.84 -15.68 9.43
N ALA A 8 5.91 -15.12 10.65
CA ALA A 8 5.15 -13.94 11.04
C ALA A 8 5.56 -12.69 10.25
N MET A 9 6.86 -12.47 10.03
CA MET A 9 7.36 -11.35 9.22
C MET A 9 6.91 -11.47 7.76
N ARG A 10 7.00 -12.67 7.16
CA ARG A 10 6.49 -12.90 5.80
C ARG A 10 4.99 -12.60 5.67
N ARG A 11 4.18 -13.00 6.64
CA ARG A 11 2.74 -12.68 6.67
C ARG A 11 2.47 -11.18 6.80
N ARG A 12 3.25 -10.47 7.62
CA ARG A 12 3.16 -9.00 7.76
C ARG A 12 3.54 -8.28 6.47
N SER A 13 4.58 -8.73 5.78
CA SER A 13 4.96 -8.20 4.46
C SER A 13 3.88 -8.48 3.41
N ALA A 14 3.35 -9.71 3.37
CA ALA A 14 2.22 -10.09 2.52
C ALA A 14 0.99 -9.20 2.75
N PHE A 15 0.64 -8.95 4.02
CA PHE A 15 -0.44 -8.03 4.37
C PHE A 15 -0.19 -6.61 3.87
N ALA A 16 1.04 -6.11 4.01
CA ALA A 16 1.40 -4.79 3.51
C ALA A 16 1.29 -4.70 1.97
N LEU A 17 1.73 -5.74 1.25
CA LEU A 17 1.56 -5.82 -0.20
C LEU A 17 0.10 -5.78 -0.62
N CYS A 18 -0.76 -6.58 0.02
CA CYS A 18 -2.20 -6.54 -0.27
C CYS A 18 -2.80 -5.16 0.02
N ARG A 19 -2.48 -4.58 1.16
CA ARG A 19 -3.06 -3.31 1.61
C ARG A 19 -2.58 -2.12 0.79
N GLU A 20 -1.28 -2.03 0.51
CA GLU A 20 -0.66 -0.83 -0.06
C GLU A 20 -0.56 -0.90 -1.58
N TYR A 21 -0.39 -2.09 -2.14
CA TYR A 21 -0.18 -2.29 -3.57
C TYR A 21 -1.37 -2.97 -4.26
N GLY A 22 -2.42 -3.33 -3.51
CA GLY A 22 -3.65 -3.89 -4.07
C GLY A 22 -3.49 -5.32 -4.60
N VAL A 23 -2.40 -6.00 -4.25
CA VAL A 23 -2.21 -7.41 -4.60
C VAL A 23 -3.30 -8.24 -3.91
N SER A 24 -3.99 -9.10 -4.63
CA SER A 24 -5.05 -9.89 -4.02
C SER A 24 -4.48 -10.95 -3.08
N ALA A 25 -5.26 -11.32 -2.06
CA ALA A 25 -4.88 -12.41 -1.17
C ALA A 25 -4.71 -13.73 -1.96
N ALA A 26 -5.53 -13.95 -2.99
CA ALA A 26 -5.44 -15.12 -3.87
C ALA A 26 -4.10 -15.21 -4.61
N GLU A 27 -3.46 -14.08 -4.95
CA GLU A 27 -2.14 -14.06 -5.60
C GLU A 27 -0.99 -14.31 -4.61
N ILE A 28 -1.12 -13.87 -3.35
CA ILE A 28 -0.05 -14.02 -2.35
C ILE A 28 -0.05 -15.38 -1.67
N VAL A 29 -1.23 -15.92 -1.39
CA VAL A 29 -1.43 -17.14 -0.62
C VAL A 29 -0.64 -18.35 -1.17
N PRO A 30 -0.57 -18.59 -2.51
CA PRO A 30 0.26 -19.63 -3.09
C PRO A 30 1.76 -19.46 -2.80
N LEU A 31 2.27 -18.22 -2.82
CA LEU A 31 3.67 -17.91 -2.54
C LEU A 31 4.07 -18.21 -1.09
N LEU A 32 3.09 -18.23 -0.19
CA LEU A 32 3.27 -18.58 1.22
C LEU A 32 3.04 -20.07 1.50
N GLY A 33 2.61 -20.86 0.51
CA GLY A 33 2.22 -22.27 0.70
C GLY A 33 1.01 -22.42 1.61
N LEU A 34 0.10 -21.43 1.63
CA LEU A 34 -1.09 -21.42 2.47
C LEU A 34 -2.35 -21.54 1.60
N THR A 35 -3.48 -21.76 2.26
CA THR A 35 -4.82 -21.45 1.72
C THR A 35 -5.28 -20.09 2.21
N GLU A 36 -6.25 -19.47 1.53
CA GLU A 36 -6.74 -18.14 1.90
C GLU A 36 -7.31 -18.13 3.32
N GLY A 37 -8.11 -19.14 3.69
CA GLY A 37 -8.63 -19.29 5.05
C GLY A 37 -7.55 -19.52 6.12
N GLN A 38 -6.41 -20.11 5.78
CA GLN A 38 -5.26 -20.21 6.71
C GLN A 38 -4.55 -18.87 6.85
N PHE A 39 -4.37 -18.15 5.74
CA PHE A 39 -3.75 -16.83 5.74
C PHE A 39 -4.56 -15.83 6.58
N LEU A 40 -5.88 -15.76 6.39
CA LEU A 40 -6.75 -14.86 7.17
C LEU A 40 -6.76 -15.19 8.67
N ARG A 41 -6.79 -16.48 9.03
CA ARG A 41 -6.69 -16.91 10.44
C ARG A 41 -5.35 -16.52 11.05
N ALA A 42 -4.26 -16.66 10.29
CA ALA A 42 -2.93 -16.28 10.75
C ALA A 42 -2.80 -14.76 10.91
N LEU A 43 -3.34 -13.97 9.98
CA LEU A 43 -3.40 -12.50 10.11
C LEU A 43 -4.13 -12.07 11.37
N LYS A 44 -5.30 -12.67 11.64
CA LYS A 44 -6.07 -12.37 12.86
C LYS A 44 -5.27 -12.68 14.14
N ARG A 45 -4.51 -13.78 14.16
CA ARG A 45 -3.60 -14.10 15.28
C ARG A 45 -2.47 -13.08 15.43
N ASP A 46 -2.01 -12.50 14.33
CA ASP A 46 -0.97 -11.47 14.30
C ASP A 46 -1.52 -10.05 14.60
N GLY A 47 -2.83 -9.91 14.89
CA GLY A 47 -3.50 -8.64 15.17
C GLY A 47 -3.88 -7.82 13.93
N LEU A 48 -3.91 -8.46 12.75
CA LEU A 48 -4.20 -7.82 11.46
C LEU A 48 -5.58 -8.20 10.97
N SER A 49 -6.33 -7.22 10.44
CA SER A 49 -7.71 -7.43 9.97
C SER A 49 -7.81 -7.52 8.46
N TYR A 50 -8.65 -8.44 7.98
CA TYR A 50 -9.04 -8.52 6.57
C TYR A 50 -9.70 -7.24 6.07
N SER A 51 -10.49 -6.57 6.92
CA SER A 51 -11.11 -5.29 6.58
C SER A 51 -10.06 -4.23 6.25
N ASP A 52 -8.96 -4.20 7.01
CA ASP A 52 -7.90 -3.21 6.84
C ASP A 52 -7.07 -3.50 5.59
N MET A 53 -6.96 -4.77 5.23
CA MET A 53 -6.36 -5.22 3.97
C MET A 53 -7.22 -4.80 2.77
N GLN A 54 -8.55 -4.97 2.87
CA GLN A 54 -9.52 -4.66 1.81
C GLN A 54 -9.78 -3.16 1.62
N GLN A 55 -9.41 -2.31 2.57
CA GLN A 55 -9.52 -0.86 2.40
C GLN A 55 -8.66 -0.34 1.24
N GLY A 56 -7.76 -1.15 0.68
CA GLY A 56 -6.93 -0.80 -0.47
C GLY A 56 -5.85 0.23 -0.15
N ASN A 57 -5.20 0.79 -1.17
CA ASN A 57 -4.13 1.75 -0.97
C ASN A 57 -4.69 3.04 -0.33
N ARG A 58 -4.09 3.45 0.79
CA ARG A 58 -4.43 4.70 1.49
C ARG A 58 -4.37 5.92 0.57
N GLN A 59 -3.44 5.93 -0.39
CA GLN A 59 -3.32 6.97 -1.41
C GLN A 59 -4.51 6.98 -2.37
N LEU A 60 -4.99 5.80 -2.81
CA LEU A 60 -6.20 5.69 -3.63
C LEU A 60 -7.44 6.20 -2.89
N ARG A 61 -7.62 5.85 -1.61
CA ARG A 61 -8.74 6.37 -0.80
C ARG A 61 -8.70 7.88 -0.64
N LEU A 62 -7.51 8.43 -0.43
CA LEU A 62 -7.33 9.87 -0.28
C LEU A 62 -7.50 10.60 -1.62
N ALA A 63 -7.05 10.02 -2.74
CA ALA A 63 -7.30 10.55 -4.08
C ALA A 63 -8.81 10.55 -4.44
N GLN A 64 -9.53 9.47 -4.09
CA GLN A 64 -11.00 9.41 -4.21
C GLN A 64 -11.66 10.54 -3.41
N ARG A 65 -11.20 10.77 -2.18
CA ARG A 65 -11.72 11.87 -1.35
C ARG A 65 -11.45 13.25 -1.94
N ILE A 66 -10.29 13.45 -2.59
CA ILE A 66 -10.01 14.68 -3.34
C ILE A 66 -10.97 14.83 -4.51
N MET A 67 -11.14 13.76 -5.31
CA MET A 67 -12.06 13.76 -6.44
C MET A 67 -13.50 14.07 -6.02
N ASP A 68 -13.95 13.53 -4.90
CA ASP A 68 -15.28 13.80 -4.35
C ASP A 68 -15.44 15.26 -3.91
N LEU A 69 -14.40 15.84 -3.30
CA LEU A 69 -14.41 17.26 -2.93
C LEU A 69 -14.46 18.13 -4.19
N LEU A 70 -13.59 17.89 -5.16
CA LEU A 70 -13.56 18.64 -6.42
C LEU A 70 -14.88 18.51 -7.21
N ARG A 71 -15.48 17.31 -7.21
CA ARG A 71 -16.77 17.08 -7.89
C ARG A 71 -17.91 17.87 -7.24
N LYS A 72 -17.99 17.90 -5.91
CA LYS A 72 -18.97 18.72 -5.18
C LYS A 72 -18.81 20.20 -5.49
N GLU A 73 -17.58 20.68 -5.55
CA GLU A 73 -17.29 22.08 -5.88
C GLU A 73 -17.69 22.41 -7.33
N LEU A 74 -17.38 21.53 -8.28
CA LEU A 74 -17.80 21.66 -9.68
C LEU A 74 -19.33 21.64 -9.81
N ASP A 75 -20.01 20.76 -9.09
CA ASP A 75 -21.48 20.71 -9.06
C ASP A 75 -22.05 22.04 -8.53
N THR A 76 -21.51 22.57 -7.42
CA THR A 76 -21.94 23.87 -6.89
C THR A 76 -21.67 25.03 -7.86
N LEU A 77 -20.52 25.05 -8.52
CA LEU A 77 -20.18 26.09 -9.50
C LEU A 77 -21.03 25.98 -10.77
N SER A 78 -21.35 24.78 -11.21
CA SER A 78 -22.20 24.54 -12.38
C SER A 78 -23.67 24.87 -12.14
N SER A 79 -24.11 24.80 -10.88
CA SER A 79 -25.48 25.19 -10.47
C SER A 79 -25.66 26.70 -10.29
N LEU A 80 -24.58 27.48 -10.37
CA LEU A 80 -24.66 28.94 -10.33
C LEU A 80 -25.03 29.47 -11.71
N ASP A 81 -26.29 29.88 -11.86
CA ASP A 81 -26.77 30.59 -13.04
C ASP A 81 -25.97 31.88 -13.31
N GLN A 82 -25.95 32.34 -14.57
CA GLN A 82 -25.25 33.57 -14.97
C GLN A 82 -25.73 34.82 -14.21
N GLU A 83 -26.93 34.78 -13.64
CA GLU A 83 -27.54 35.83 -12.81
C GLU A 83 -27.13 35.77 -11.32
N ALA A 84 -26.31 34.80 -10.92
CA ALA A 84 -25.83 34.70 -9.54
C ALA A 84 -25.09 35.97 -9.11
N SER A 85 -25.63 36.62 -8.07
CA SER A 85 -25.07 37.81 -7.41
C SER A 85 -23.56 37.65 -7.18
N GLY A 86 -22.79 38.72 -7.37
CA GLY A 86 -21.32 38.70 -7.23
C GLY A 86 -20.84 38.14 -5.88
N LYS A 87 -21.66 38.22 -4.83
CA LYS A 87 -21.39 37.62 -3.53
C LYS A 87 -21.33 36.08 -3.58
N VAL A 88 -22.24 35.45 -4.32
CA VAL A 88 -22.31 33.98 -4.44
C VAL A 88 -21.12 33.44 -5.23
N ARG A 89 -20.66 34.18 -6.25
CA ARG A 89 -19.41 33.84 -6.98
C ARG A 89 -18.18 33.96 -6.08
N LEU A 90 -18.10 35.01 -5.27
CA LEU A 90 -16.99 35.18 -4.32
C LEU A 90 -16.97 34.07 -3.27
N ASP A 91 -18.13 33.67 -2.75
CA ASP A 91 -18.24 32.56 -1.80
C ASP A 91 -17.81 31.23 -2.43
N ALA A 92 -18.19 30.97 -3.70
CA ALA A 92 -17.78 29.77 -4.42
C ALA A 92 -16.27 29.76 -4.72
N LEU A 93 -15.68 30.91 -5.09
CA LEU A 93 -14.23 31.05 -5.25
C LEU A 93 -13.49 30.83 -3.92
N ALA A 94 -14.03 31.31 -2.81
CA ALA A 94 -13.46 31.09 -1.48
C ALA A 94 -13.52 29.61 -1.06
N LEU A 95 -14.60 28.90 -1.44
CA LEU A 95 -14.75 27.47 -1.19
C LEU A 95 -13.74 26.64 -2.01
N LEU A 96 -13.54 27.02 -3.27
CA LEU A 96 -12.53 26.43 -4.16
C LEU A 96 -11.11 26.64 -3.62
N ALA A 97 -10.78 27.85 -3.14
CA ALA A 97 -9.48 28.15 -2.52
C ALA A 97 -9.21 27.26 -1.29
N ARG A 98 -10.20 27.08 -0.40
CA ARG A 98 -10.08 26.17 0.76
C ARG A 98 -9.92 24.72 0.36
N THR A 99 -10.56 24.31 -0.74
CA THR A 99 -10.44 22.94 -1.26
C THR A 99 -9.04 22.70 -1.84
N ILE A 100 -8.47 23.67 -2.56
CA ILE A 100 -7.08 23.62 -3.02
C ILE A 100 -6.11 23.51 -1.83
N GLU A 101 -6.30 24.32 -0.79
CA GLU A 101 -5.47 24.27 0.42
C GLU A 101 -5.52 22.88 1.09
N ARG A 102 -6.73 22.30 1.22
CA ARG A 102 -6.89 20.93 1.74
C ARG A 102 -6.23 19.86 0.87
N VAL A 103 -6.20 20.05 -0.46
CA VAL A 103 -5.50 19.15 -1.38
C VAL A 103 -3.99 19.26 -1.19
N SER A 104 -3.45 20.48 -1.06
CA SER A 104 -2.04 20.73 -0.79
C SER A 104 -1.59 20.09 0.54
N ASP A 105 -2.36 20.26 1.62
CA ASP A 105 -2.10 19.59 2.91
C ASP A 105 -2.07 18.06 2.77
N LEU A 106 -2.98 17.50 1.95
CA LEU A 106 -3.01 16.07 1.68
C LEU A 106 -1.77 15.61 0.92
N GLN A 107 -1.30 16.41 -0.04
CA GLN A 107 -0.09 16.16 -0.82
C GLN A 107 1.17 16.18 0.07
N GLU A 108 1.28 17.14 0.97
CA GLU A 108 2.39 17.20 1.93
C GLU A 108 2.40 16.01 2.89
N ARG A 109 1.21 15.58 3.36
CA ARG A 109 1.05 14.35 4.14
C ARG A 109 1.46 13.09 3.38
N PHE A 110 1.28 13.06 2.05
CA PHE A 110 1.79 11.97 1.22
C PHE A 110 3.32 11.97 1.13
N ALA A 111 3.92 13.13 0.91
CA ALA A 111 5.37 13.27 0.81
C ALA A 111 6.06 12.85 2.12
N THR A 112 5.54 13.33 3.26
CA THR A 112 6.06 12.99 4.59
C THR A 112 5.87 11.51 4.94
N THR A 113 4.70 10.92 4.66
CA THR A 113 4.47 9.49 4.92
C THR A 113 5.39 8.62 4.07
N ARG A 114 5.62 8.97 2.80
CA ARG A 114 6.53 8.26 1.90
C ARG A 114 7.99 8.33 2.39
N ALA A 115 8.40 9.49 2.90
CA ALA A 115 9.72 9.67 3.51
C ALA A 115 9.90 8.88 4.82
N GLN A 116 8.82 8.64 5.57
CA GLN A 116 8.86 7.89 6.84
C GLN A 116 8.78 6.36 6.67
N THR A 117 8.15 5.86 5.59
CA THR A 117 7.93 4.42 5.40
C THR A 117 9.09 3.70 4.74
N VAL A 118 9.99 4.43 4.07
CA VAL A 118 11.13 3.83 3.37
C VAL A 118 12.31 4.76 3.51
N GLY A 119 13.41 4.30 4.10
CA GLY A 119 14.73 4.80 3.70
C GLY A 119 14.86 4.45 2.21
N SER A 120 14.42 5.35 1.34
CA SER A 120 13.96 4.98 0.00
C SER A 120 15.13 4.59 -0.87
N LEU A 121 15.32 3.30 -1.06
CA LEU A 121 16.02 2.79 -2.22
C LEU A 121 15.23 3.25 -3.45
N SER A 122 15.92 3.83 -4.42
CA SER A 122 15.38 4.04 -5.76
C SER A 122 14.91 2.71 -6.36
N ALA A 123 14.06 2.78 -7.38
CA ALA A 123 13.56 1.56 -8.04
C ALA A 123 14.70 0.67 -8.57
N ASP A 124 15.81 1.28 -8.99
CA ASP A 124 16.99 0.57 -9.49
C ASP A 124 17.78 -0.07 -8.36
N GLU A 125 17.96 0.62 -7.23
CA GLU A 125 18.58 0.05 -6.04
C GLU A 125 17.75 -1.09 -5.46
N LEU A 126 16.42 -0.96 -5.45
CA LEU A 126 15.52 -2.04 -5.02
C LEU A 126 15.65 -3.27 -5.92
N ARG A 127 15.70 -3.08 -7.25
CA ARG A 127 15.93 -4.21 -8.19
C ARG A 127 17.28 -4.87 -7.95
N ALA A 128 18.34 -4.09 -7.75
CA ALA A 128 19.68 -4.63 -7.49
C ALA A 128 19.73 -5.44 -6.19
N VAL A 129 19.07 -4.94 -5.14
CA VAL A 129 18.95 -5.65 -3.85
C VAL A 129 18.14 -6.94 -4.00
N LEU A 130 16.99 -6.89 -4.68
CA LEU A 130 16.16 -8.08 -4.90
C LEU A 130 16.91 -9.14 -5.71
N LYS A 131 17.63 -8.75 -6.77
CA LYS A 131 18.45 -9.66 -7.57
C LYS A 131 19.53 -10.34 -6.72
N ARG A 132 20.23 -9.56 -5.88
CA ARG A 132 21.27 -10.11 -4.99
C ARG A 132 20.70 -11.06 -3.94
N ILE A 133 19.48 -10.80 -3.45
CA ILE A 133 18.79 -11.72 -2.54
C ILE A 133 18.46 -13.03 -3.26
N ASP A 134 17.97 -12.97 -4.49
CA ASP A 134 17.63 -14.13 -5.32
C ASP A 134 18.86 -15.01 -5.58
N GLU A 135 19.95 -14.40 -6.07
CA GLU A 135 21.24 -15.06 -6.28
C GLU A 135 21.73 -15.75 -4.98
N ARG A 136 21.59 -15.08 -3.83
CA ARG A 136 22.01 -15.64 -2.55
C ARG A 136 21.12 -16.79 -2.07
N ILE A 137 19.83 -16.77 -2.40
CA ILE A 137 18.90 -17.87 -2.09
C ILE A 137 19.32 -19.11 -2.88
N ASP A 138 19.62 -18.98 -4.17
CA ASP A 138 20.08 -20.08 -5.02
C ASP A 138 21.39 -20.68 -4.51
N GLU A 139 22.39 -19.84 -4.18
CA GLU A 139 23.65 -20.29 -3.61
C GLU A 139 23.47 -21.11 -2.31
N LEU A 140 22.57 -20.66 -1.44
CA LEU A 140 22.28 -21.33 -0.18
C LEU A 140 21.51 -22.63 -0.40
N ALA A 141 20.60 -22.67 -1.36
CA ALA A 141 19.87 -23.87 -1.74
C ALA A 141 20.81 -24.94 -2.30
N ASP A 142 21.73 -24.56 -3.20
CA ASP A 142 22.74 -25.45 -3.77
C ASP A 142 23.70 -25.99 -2.71
N SER A 143 24.18 -25.11 -1.83
CA SER A 143 25.05 -25.51 -0.72
C SER A 143 24.33 -26.52 0.18
N ARG A 144 23.05 -26.27 0.49
CA ARG A 144 22.25 -27.17 1.31
C ARG A 144 21.96 -28.50 0.63
N ALA A 145 21.71 -28.51 -0.68
CA ALA A 145 21.51 -29.73 -1.45
C ALA A 145 22.77 -30.61 -1.41
N ARG A 146 23.96 -30.02 -1.59
CA ARG A 146 25.23 -30.76 -1.51
C ARG A 146 25.49 -31.35 -0.13
N GLU A 147 25.20 -30.61 0.93
CA GLU A 147 25.30 -31.11 2.31
C GLU A 147 24.37 -32.31 2.58
N LEU A 148 23.16 -32.30 2.02
CA LEU A 148 22.21 -33.40 2.18
C LEU A 148 22.68 -34.65 1.44
N VAL A 149 23.17 -34.52 0.21
CA VAL A 149 23.75 -35.63 -0.57
C VAL A 149 24.95 -36.24 0.15
N GLN A 150 25.82 -35.42 0.75
CA GLN A 150 26.97 -35.91 1.52
C GLN A 150 26.59 -36.61 2.84
N LYS A 151 25.39 -36.37 3.38
CA LYS A 151 24.90 -37.03 4.60
C LYS A 151 24.16 -38.34 4.35
N GLU A 152 23.71 -38.59 3.12
CA GLU A 152 23.06 -39.85 2.73
C GLU A 152 24.02 -40.90 2.14
N LEU A 153 25.30 -40.53 1.94
CA LEU A 153 26.42 -41.42 1.61
C LEU A 153 27.18 -41.83 2.88
#